data_AF-A0A2H9PFP6-F1
#
_entry.id   AF-A0A2H9PFP6-F1
#
_cell.length_a   1.000
_cell.length_b   1.000
_cell.length_c   1.000
_cell.angle_alpha   90.00
_cell.angle_beta   90.00
_cell.angle_gamma   90.00
#
_symmetry.space_group_name_H-M   'P 1'
#
loop_
_entity.id
_entity.type
_entity.pdbx_description
1 polymer ?
#
loop_
_entity_poly.entity_id
_entity_poly.type
_entity_poly.pdbx_seq_one_letter_code
_entity_poly.pdbx_strand_id
1 'polypeptide(L)'
;MIAVIFQPYKFNHIQNLSNCIKKVPLTHTTRNLVFIIQKIIDKNNHKIFIKMISIDLPQIMEKKINALVEGGYYPNINELIKDAFKSLLESKADLKISTALEIYKKGDVTLGRASEIAGLSIWEFKEILKSRGVKIIVEAPSKDELDEQIDLMKH
;
A
#
# COMPACT_ATOMS: atom_id res chain seq x y z
N MET A 1 48.65 -6.78 -3.77
CA MET A 1 48.23 -7.94 -4.60
C MET A 1 47.41 -8.84 -3.68
N ILE A 2 46.11 -9.09 -3.85
CA ILE A 2 45.22 -9.11 -5.02
C ILE A 2 43.82 -8.68 -4.55
N ALA A 3 43.15 -7.83 -5.34
CA ALA A 3 41.73 -7.51 -5.20
C ALA A 3 40.89 -8.64 -5.82
N VAL A 4 39.84 -9.12 -5.11
CA VAL A 4 38.78 -9.94 -5.71
C VAL A 4 37.42 -9.42 -5.27
N ILE A 5 36.94 -8.48 -6.07
CA ILE A 5 35.56 -8.30 -6.57
C ILE A 5 34.48 -9.13 -5.84
N PHE A 6 33.72 -8.48 -4.94
CA PHE A 6 32.47 -9.02 -4.41
C PHE A 6 31.36 -8.83 -5.46
N GLN A 7 31.05 -9.89 -6.20
CA GLN A 7 29.88 -9.95 -7.08
C GLN A 7 28.61 -10.13 -6.22
N PRO A 8 27.51 -9.39 -6.45
CA PRO A 8 26.28 -9.56 -5.70
C PRO A 8 25.59 -10.87 -6.12
N TYR A 9 25.55 -11.84 -5.21
CA TYR A 9 24.84 -13.11 -5.42
C TYR A 9 23.32 -12.87 -5.55
N LYS A 10 22.74 -13.44 -6.62
CA LYS A 10 21.33 -13.34 -7.02
C LYS A 10 20.36 -13.74 -5.89
N PHE A 11 19.33 -12.91 -5.70
CA PHE A 11 18.19 -13.02 -4.77
C PHE A 11 17.25 -14.24 -5.00
N ASN A 12 17.64 -15.22 -5.84
CA ASN A 12 16.79 -16.35 -6.26
C ASN A 12 16.65 -17.48 -5.21
N HIS A 13 17.33 -17.40 -4.06
CA HIS A 13 17.34 -18.49 -3.08
C HIS A 13 16.22 -18.44 -2.03
N ILE A 14 15.56 -17.30 -1.81
CA ILE A 14 14.55 -17.16 -0.75
C ILE A 14 13.26 -17.94 -1.09
N GLN A 15 12.87 -17.96 -2.38
CA GLN A 15 11.74 -18.75 -2.88
C GLN A 15 11.98 -20.27 -2.71
N ASN A 16 13.23 -20.72 -2.87
CA ASN A 16 13.61 -22.12 -2.66
C ASN A 16 13.58 -22.51 -1.18
N LEU A 17 14.01 -21.64 -0.27
CA LEU A 17 13.98 -21.92 1.18
C LEU A 17 12.53 -22.11 1.69
N SER A 18 11.58 -21.30 1.24
CA SER A 18 10.16 -21.46 1.61
C SER A 18 9.58 -22.81 1.15
N ASN A 19 9.93 -23.25 -0.06
CA ASN A 19 9.52 -24.56 -0.58
C ASN A 19 10.21 -25.74 0.12
N CYS A 20 11.46 -25.57 0.56
CA CYS A 20 12.15 -26.59 1.36
C CYS A 20 11.52 -26.76 2.76
N ILE A 21 11.14 -25.67 3.42
CA ILE A 21 10.52 -25.71 4.76
C ILE A 21 9.16 -26.44 4.74
N LYS A 22 8.39 -26.30 3.65
CA LYS A 22 7.09 -26.99 3.49
C LYS A 22 7.19 -28.50 3.27
N LYS A 23 8.36 -29.02 2.89
CA LYS A 23 8.56 -30.44 2.53
C LYS A 23 9.16 -31.30 3.64
N VAL A 24 9.58 -30.72 4.76
CA VAL A 24 10.20 -31.46 5.87
C VAL A 24 9.14 -31.82 6.93
N PRO A 25 9.00 -33.09 7.35
CA PRO A 25 8.09 -33.47 8.43
C PRO A 25 8.63 -32.92 9.77
N LEU A 26 8.01 -31.85 10.25
CA LEU A 26 8.41 -31.13 11.47
C LEU A 26 7.91 -31.88 12.73
N THR A 27 8.83 -32.37 13.56
CA THR A 27 8.51 -32.89 14.91
C THR A 27 8.12 -31.75 15.86
N HIS A 28 7.36 -32.03 16.93
CA HIS A 28 6.74 -31.02 17.81
C HIS A 28 7.67 -29.89 18.27
N THR A 29 8.96 -30.17 18.48
CA THR A 29 9.97 -29.18 18.92
C THR A 29 10.37 -28.20 17.80
N THR A 30 10.40 -28.64 16.54
CA THR A 30 10.73 -27.80 15.37
C THR A 30 9.59 -26.85 14.99
N ARG A 31 8.35 -27.20 15.32
CA ARG A 31 7.17 -26.36 15.09
C ARG A 31 7.20 -25.08 15.91
N ASN A 32 7.70 -25.15 17.15
CA ASN A 32 7.85 -23.98 18.03
C ASN A 32 8.94 -23.03 17.54
N LEU A 33 10.07 -23.54 17.06
CA LEU A 33 11.11 -22.70 16.45
C LEU A 33 10.62 -22.03 15.15
N VAL A 34 9.91 -22.76 14.29
CA VAL A 34 9.28 -22.19 13.08
C VAL A 34 8.26 -21.11 13.45
N PHE A 35 7.43 -21.35 14.47
CA PHE A 35 6.44 -20.38 14.95
C PHE A 35 7.08 -19.13 15.57
N ILE A 36 8.16 -19.29 16.34
CA ILE A 36 8.90 -18.17 16.94
C ILE A 36 9.61 -17.36 15.85
N ILE A 37 10.26 -18.02 14.88
CA ILE A 37 10.88 -17.34 13.74
C ILE A 37 9.82 -16.59 12.93
N GLN A 38 8.67 -17.23 12.65
CA GLN A 38 7.55 -16.58 11.96
C GLN A 38 7.05 -15.36 12.73
N LYS A 39 6.87 -15.48 14.05
CA LYS A 39 6.40 -14.39 14.92
C LYS A 39 7.41 -13.24 15.04
N ILE A 40 8.71 -13.53 14.98
CA ILE A 40 9.78 -12.51 14.95
C ILE A 40 9.83 -11.80 13.59
N ILE A 41 9.61 -12.52 12.48
CA ILE A 41 9.44 -11.94 11.14
C ILE A 41 8.21 -11.00 11.12
N ASP A 42 7.10 -11.43 11.73
CA ASP A 42 5.85 -10.67 11.74
C ASP A 42 5.92 -9.42 12.65
N LYS A 43 6.64 -9.50 13.78
CA LYS A 43 6.72 -8.40 14.77
C LYS A 43 7.68 -7.27 14.38
N ASN A 44 8.65 -7.53 13.50
CA ASN A 44 9.57 -6.51 12.96
C ASN A 44 9.06 -5.84 11.68
N ASN A 45 7.94 -6.32 11.12
CA ASN A 45 7.30 -5.73 9.93
C ASN A 45 6.32 -4.60 10.31
N HIS A 46 6.76 -3.64 11.12
CA HIS A 46 6.09 -2.34 11.15
C HIS A 46 6.45 -1.59 9.86
N LYS A 47 5.51 -1.52 8.91
CA LYS A 47 5.63 -0.92 7.57
C LYS A 47 6.71 -1.57 6.70
N ILE A 48 6.33 -2.52 5.85
CA ILE A 48 6.25 -2.33 4.39
C ILE A 48 5.42 -3.52 3.88
N PHE A 49 4.17 -3.24 3.51
CA PHE A 49 3.31 -4.20 2.81
C PHE A 49 3.80 -4.31 1.35
N ILE A 50 4.93 -4.98 1.05
CA ILE A 50 5.29 -5.27 -0.35
C ILE A 50 4.40 -6.41 -0.83
N LYS A 51 3.18 -6.06 -1.23
CA LYS A 51 2.34 -6.94 -2.02
C LYS A 51 2.99 -7.03 -3.39
N MET A 52 3.70 -8.13 -3.66
CA MET A 52 4.32 -8.35 -4.97
C MET A 52 3.21 -8.56 -6.00
N ILE A 53 2.94 -7.54 -6.80
CA ILE A 53 1.97 -7.61 -7.89
C ILE A 53 2.69 -8.22 -9.09
N SER A 54 2.32 -9.45 -9.46
CA SER A 54 2.74 -10.04 -10.74
C SER A 54 1.80 -9.53 -11.82
N ILE A 55 2.34 -8.91 -12.86
CA ILE A 55 1.58 -8.33 -13.96
C ILE A 55 2.10 -8.98 -15.24
N ASP A 56 1.21 -9.47 -16.09
CA ASP A 56 1.55 -9.97 -17.41
C ASP A 56 1.60 -8.80 -18.39
N LEU A 57 2.81 -8.39 -18.78
CA LEU A 57 3.03 -7.33 -19.76
C LEU A 57 3.43 -7.91 -21.13
N PRO A 58 2.97 -7.31 -22.24
CA PRO A 58 3.51 -7.61 -23.55
C PRO A 58 5.02 -7.36 -23.60
N GLN A 59 5.78 -8.23 -24.28
CA GLN A 59 7.25 -8.17 -24.36
C GLN A 59 7.80 -6.80 -24.77
N ILE A 60 7.12 -6.11 -25.69
CA ILE A 60 7.55 -4.77 -26.14
C ILE A 60 7.49 -3.73 -25.01
N MET A 61 6.54 -3.87 -24.08
CA MET A 61 6.38 -2.96 -22.96
C MET A 61 7.45 -3.22 -21.90
N GLU A 62 7.78 -4.49 -21.65
CA GLU A 62 8.89 -4.88 -20.77
C GLU A 62 10.23 -4.30 -21.26
N LYS A 63 10.52 -4.42 -22.56
CA LYS A 63 11.73 -3.81 -23.15
C LYS A 63 11.81 -2.30 -22.94
N LYS A 64 10.68 -1.59 -23.06
CA LYS A 64 10.63 -0.14 -22.82
C LYS A 64 10.90 0.20 -21.35
N ILE A 65 10.30 -0.54 -20.42
CA ILE A 65 10.52 -0.34 -18.97
C ILE A 65 11.99 -0.55 -18.64
N ASN A 66 12.58 -1.64 -19.11
CA ASN A 66 13.99 -1.95 -18.84
C ASN A 66 14.91 -0.90 -19.44
N ALA A 67 14.66 -0.45 -20.68
CA ALA A 67 15.47 0.61 -21.31
C ALA A 67 15.46 1.93 -20.52
N LEU A 68 14.33 2.29 -19.88
CA LEU A 68 14.24 3.49 -19.05
C LEU A 68 15.07 3.39 -17.75
N VAL A 69 15.14 2.21 -17.15
CA VAL A 69 15.93 1.98 -15.93
C VAL A 69 17.41 1.83 -16.27
N GLU A 70 17.75 1.03 -17.27
CA GLU A 70 19.13 0.80 -17.73
C GLU A 70 19.75 2.09 -18.29
N GLY A 71 18.96 2.93 -18.95
CA GLY A 71 19.37 4.26 -19.42
C GLY A 71 19.55 5.29 -18.30
N GLY A 72 19.25 4.94 -17.05
CA GLY A 72 19.44 5.82 -15.88
C GLY A 72 18.35 6.90 -15.70
N TYR A 73 17.27 6.87 -16.48
CA TYR A 73 16.16 7.82 -16.33
C TYR A 73 15.36 7.58 -15.04
N TYR A 74 15.30 6.33 -14.59
CA TYR A 74 14.72 5.95 -13.30
C TYR A 74 15.67 5.02 -12.54
N PRO A 75 15.76 5.16 -11.21
CA PRO A 75 16.66 4.33 -10.40
C PRO A 75 16.24 2.86 -10.31
N ASN A 76 14.94 2.57 -10.48
CA ASN A 76 14.38 1.23 -10.49
C ASN A 76 12.94 1.25 -11.04
N ILE A 77 12.39 0.05 -11.31
CA ILE A 77 11.03 -0.14 -11.82
C ILE A 77 9.98 0.42 -10.85
N ASN A 78 10.16 0.31 -9.54
CA ASN A 78 9.15 0.78 -8.59
C ASN A 78 8.97 2.31 -8.67
N GLU A 79 10.05 3.07 -8.78
CA GLU A 79 9.96 4.53 -8.96
C GLU A 79 9.32 4.90 -10.29
N LEU A 80 9.66 4.19 -11.37
CA LEU A 80 9.02 4.35 -12.68
C LEU A 80 7.50 4.11 -12.59
N ILE A 81 7.07 3.02 -11.97
CA ILE A 81 5.65 2.67 -11.85
C ILE A 81 4.91 3.66 -10.95
N LYS A 82 5.51 4.10 -9.83
CA LYS A 82 4.93 5.15 -8.98
C LYS A 82 4.69 6.43 -9.77
N ASP A 83 5.69 6.85 -10.54
CA ASP A 83 5.63 8.08 -11.33
C ASP A 83 4.63 7.98 -12.48
N ALA A 84 4.61 6.83 -13.17
CA ALA A 84 3.61 6.52 -14.20
C ALA A 84 2.17 6.54 -13.64
N PHE A 85 1.95 5.95 -12.47
CA PHE A 85 0.64 5.96 -11.81
C PHE A 85 0.24 7.36 -11.37
N LYS A 86 1.18 8.14 -10.82
CA LYS A 86 0.94 9.54 -10.46
C LYS A 86 0.55 10.37 -11.70
N SER A 87 1.32 10.26 -12.78
CA SER A 87 1.05 10.92 -14.05
C SER A 87 -0.31 10.54 -14.64
N LEU A 88 -0.73 9.28 -14.49
CA LEU A 88 -2.06 8.82 -14.87
C LEU A 88 -3.17 9.54 -14.08
N LEU A 89 -3.02 9.66 -12.76
CA LEU A 89 -4.02 10.32 -11.92
C LEU A 89 -4.04 11.84 -12.11
N GLU A 90 -2.91 12.46 -12.42
CA GLU A 90 -2.83 13.89 -12.74
C GLU A 90 -3.46 14.20 -14.10
N SER A 91 -3.26 13.33 -15.10
CA SER A 91 -3.87 13.49 -16.43
C SER A 91 -5.37 13.16 -16.47
N LYS A 92 -5.85 12.32 -15.55
CA LYS A 92 -7.26 11.88 -15.51
C LYS A 92 -7.90 12.20 -14.16
N ALA A 93 -8.38 13.43 -14.02
CA ALA A 93 -9.05 13.92 -12.82
C ALA A 93 -10.21 13.00 -12.36
N ASP A 94 -10.99 12.45 -13.29
CA ASP A 94 -12.09 11.53 -12.97
C ASP A 94 -11.63 10.25 -12.26
N LEU A 95 -10.46 9.70 -12.64
CA LEU A 95 -9.88 8.51 -12.00
C LEU A 95 -9.36 8.84 -10.60
N LYS A 96 -8.78 10.04 -10.43
CA LYS A 96 -8.32 10.53 -9.14
C LYS A 96 -9.48 10.68 -8.15
N ILE A 97 -10.57 11.32 -8.57
CA ILE A 97 -11.80 11.43 -7.78
C ILE A 97 -12.38 10.06 -7.48
N SER A 98 -12.46 9.17 -8.48
CA SER A 98 -13.03 7.83 -8.29
C SER A 98 -12.19 6.99 -7.33
N THR A 99 -10.87 7.10 -7.39
CA THR A 99 -9.97 6.43 -6.44
C THR A 99 -10.22 6.93 -5.02
N ALA A 100 -10.29 8.25 -4.83
CA ALA A 100 -10.59 8.87 -3.53
C ALA A 100 -11.93 8.41 -2.94
N LEU A 101 -12.96 8.25 -3.78
CA LEU A 101 -14.25 7.73 -3.36
C LEU A 101 -14.19 6.26 -2.93
N GLU A 102 -13.51 5.42 -3.69
CA GLU A 102 -13.43 3.98 -3.39
C GLU A 102 -12.66 3.71 -2.09
N ILE A 103 -11.58 4.44 -1.83
CA ILE A 103 -10.84 4.31 -0.56
C ILE A 103 -11.62 4.92 0.62
N TYR A 104 -12.38 5.99 0.40
CA TYR A 104 -13.26 6.57 1.43
C TYR A 104 -14.39 5.61 1.81
N LYS A 105 -15.06 5.00 0.82
CA LYS A 105 -16.13 4.02 1.04
C LYS A 105 -15.68 2.82 1.89
N LYS A 106 -14.41 2.43 1.77
CA LYS A 106 -13.81 1.33 2.54
C LYS A 106 -13.45 1.73 3.98
N GLY A 107 -13.49 3.02 4.31
CA GLY A 107 -13.02 3.55 5.59
C GLY A 107 -11.49 3.61 5.69
N ASP A 108 -10.76 3.46 4.59
CA ASP A 108 -9.29 3.49 4.59
C ASP A 108 -8.74 4.91 4.86
N VAL A 109 -9.55 5.93 4.60
CA VAL A 109 -9.21 7.34 4.78
C VAL A 109 -10.39 8.15 5.32
N THR A 110 -10.08 9.23 6.03
CA THR A 110 -11.09 10.21 6.48
C THR A 110 -11.64 11.02 5.31
N LEU A 111 -12.75 11.74 5.54
CA LEU A 111 -13.34 12.61 4.54
C LEU A 111 -12.36 13.68 4.05
N GLY A 112 -11.64 14.34 4.96
CA GLY A 112 -10.64 15.36 4.63
C GLY A 112 -9.48 14.77 3.82
N ARG A 113 -9.02 13.59 4.20
CA ARG A 113 -7.95 12.91 3.45
C ARG A 113 -8.41 12.49 2.06
N ALA A 114 -9.66 12.04 1.92
CA ALA A 114 -10.24 11.71 0.61
C ALA A 114 -10.37 12.95 -0.29
N SER A 115 -10.82 14.11 0.25
CA SER A 115 -10.90 15.35 -0.53
C SER A 115 -9.54 15.83 -1.02
N GLU A 116 -8.49 15.72 -0.17
CA GLU A 116 -7.12 16.02 -0.58
C GLU A 116 -6.65 15.12 -1.73
N ILE A 117 -6.89 13.81 -1.62
CA ILE A 117 -6.52 12.85 -2.67
C ILE A 117 -7.27 13.14 -3.96
N ALA A 118 -8.54 13.56 -3.88
CA ALA A 118 -9.33 13.97 -5.04
C ALA A 118 -8.85 15.30 -5.64
N GLY A 119 -8.10 16.12 -4.89
CA GLY A 119 -7.72 17.48 -5.29
C GLY A 119 -8.89 18.46 -5.23
N LEU A 120 -9.81 18.27 -4.29
CA LEU A 120 -11.03 19.05 -4.14
C LEU A 120 -11.13 19.62 -2.72
N SER A 121 -11.95 20.65 -2.54
CA SER A 121 -12.37 21.05 -1.21
C SER A 121 -13.25 19.98 -0.56
N ILE A 122 -13.32 20.00 0.78
CA ILE A 122 -14.20 19.10 1.55
C ILE A 122 -15.67 19.25 1.12
N TRP A 123 -16.09 20.48 0.81
CA TRP A 123 -17.45 20.77 0.35
C TRP A 123 -17.75 20.16 -1.02
N GLU A 124 -16.89 20.37 -2.00
CA GLU A 124 -17.05 19.77 -3.33
C GLU A 124 -17.06 18.24 -3.26
N PHE A 125 -16.19 17.66 -2.45
CA PHE A 125 -16.14 16.21 -2.28
C PHE A 125 -17.42 15.66 -1.61
N LYS A 126 -18.02 16.38 -0.65
CA LYS A 126 -19.33 16.02 -0.07
C LYS A 126 -20.45 16.02 -1.11
N GLU A 127 -20.47 16.99 -2.02
CA GLU A 127 -21.46 17.02 -3.10
C GLU A 127 -21.28 15.83 -4.07
N ILE A 128 -20.04 15.43 -4.35
CA ILE A 128 -19.76 14.23 -5.14
C ILE A 128 -20.23 12.96 -4.41
N LEU A 129 -20.00 12.85 -3.10
CA LEU A 129 -20.51 11.74 -2.31
C LEU A 129 -22.04 11.66 -2.37
N LYS A 130 -22.71 12.79 -2.18
CA LYS A 130 -24.18 12.89 -2.23
C LYS A 130 -24.74 12.52 -3.60
N SER A 131 -24.18 13.06 -4.68
CA SER A 131 -24.62 12.76 -6.05
C SER A 131 -24.41 11.29 -6.43
N ARG A 132 -23.38 10.62 -5.87
CA ARG A 132 -23.11 9.19 -6.08
C ARG A 132 -23.76 8.27 -5.03
N GLY A 133 -24.64 8.80 -4.18
CA GLY A 133 -25.37 8.03 -3.17
C GLY A 133 -24.47 7.41 -2.07
N VAL A 134 -23.27 7.94 -1.87
CA VAL A 134 -22.33 7.46 -0.87
C VAL A 134 -22.65 8.11 0.47
N LYS A 135 -22.93 7.29 1.49
CA LYS A 135 -23.19 7.78 2.85
C LYS A 135 -21.92 8.45 3.40
N ILE A 136 -22.08 9.64 3.94
CA ILE A 136 -21.02 10.30 4.70
C ILE A 136 -20.94 9.58 6.05
N ILE A 137 -19.83 8.91 6.30
CA ILE A 137 -19.54 8.31 7.61
C ILE A 137 -19.16 9.47 8.53
N VAL A 138 -20.04 9.74 9.49
CA VAL A 138 -19.77 10.65 10.60
C VAL A 138 -19.68 9.77 11.83
N GLU A 139 -18.50 9.68 12.43
CA GLU A 139 -18.37 9.22 13.80
C GLU A 139 -18.99 10.34 14.66
N ALA A 140 -20.29 10.21 14.92
CA ALA A 140 -20.94 11.05 15.90
C ALA A 140 -20.60 10.46 17.28
N PRO A 141 -20.10 11.28 18.23
CA PRO A 141 -20.07 10.87 19.63
C PRO A 141 -21.49 10.41 20.03
N SER A 142 -21.54 9.40 20.89
CA SER A 142 -22.82 8.91 21.39
C SER A 142 -23.57 10.06 22.08
N LYS A 143 -24.90 9.95 22.19
CA LYS A 143 -25.71 10.96 22.86
C LYS A 143 -25.19 11.25 24.28
N ASP A 144 -24.74 10.20 24.97
CA ASP A 144 -24.19 10.28 26.33
C ASP A 144 -22.85 11.06 26.36
N GLU A 145 -21.97 10.85 25.37
CA GLU A 145 -20.70 11.59 25.23
C GLU A 145 -20.93 13.08 24.86
N LEU A 146 -21.98 13.36 24.07
CA LEU A 146 -22.38 14.74 23.76
C LEU A 146 -22.92 15.45 24.99
N ASP A 147 -23.77 14.78 25.76
CA ASP A 147 -24.38 15.33 26.97
C ASP A 147 -23.29 15.61 28.04
N GLU A 148 -22.31 14.71 28.22
CA GLU A 148 -21.14 14.96 29.11
C GLU A 148 -20.30 16.17 28.67
N GLN A 149 -20.01 16.30 27.37
CA GLN A 149 -19.24 17.44 26.85
C GLN A 149 -19.99 18.77 27.00
N ILE A 150 -21.32 18.76 26.80
CA ILE A 150 -22.18 19.93 27.00
C ILE A 150 -22.19 20.34 28.47
N ASP A 151 -22.21 19.39 29.40
CA ASP A 151 -22.17 19.70 30.83
C ASP A 151 -20.80 20.20 31.30
N LEU A 152 -19.70 19.70 30.72
CA LEU A 152 -18.35 20.22 30.95
C LEU A 152 -18.16 21.67 30.46
N MET A 153 -18.91 22.11 29.46
CA MET A 153 -18.88 23.49 28.94
C MET A 153 -19.76 24.48 29.72
N LYS A 154 -20.60 24.01 30.65
CA LYS A 154 -21.49 24.84 31.47
C LYS A 154 -20.86 25.36 32.77
N HIS A 155 -19.57 25.10 32.98
CA HIS A 155 -18.77 25.58 34.11
C HIS A 155 -17.68 26.55 33.65
#